data_AF-A0A938CLD8-F1
#
_entry.id   AF-A0A938CLD8-F1
#
_cell.length_a   1.000
_cell.length_b   1.000
_cell.length_c   1.000
_cell.angle_alpha   90.00
_cell.angle_beta   90.00
_cell.angle_gamma   90.00
#
_symmetry.space_group_name_H-M   'P 1'
#
loop_
_entity.id
_entity.type
_entity.pdbx_description
1 polymer ?
#
loop_
_entity_poly.entity_id
_entity_poly.type
_entity_poly.pdbx_seq_one_letter_code
_entity_poly.pdbx_strand_id
1 'polypeptide(L)' 'MGEGDTYLIATNAGAAEVTATLPLPGERTVEVLFGGRTLPISEGRLTDTLAPLAVHVYRAR' A
#
# COMPACT_ATOMS: atom_id res chain seq x y z
N MET A 1 18.76 16.36 -2.43
CA MET A 1 17.61 16.07 -3.31
C MET A 1 16.48 15.71 -2.37
N GLY A 2 15.42 16.52 -2.31
CA GLY A 2 14.30 16.20 -1.41
C GLY A 2 13.64 14.92 -1.88
N GLU A 3 13.54 13.93 -0.99
CA GLU A 3 12.78 12.71 -1.24
C GLU A 3 11.33 13.12 -1.51
N GLY A 4 10.87 12.88 -2.74
CA GLY A 4 9.47 13.08 -3.08
C GLY A 4 8.65 11.90 -2.57
N ASP A 5 7.49 12.19 -1.98
CA ASP A 5 6.54 11.16 -1.57
C ASP A 5 6.20 10.24 -2.78
N THR A 6 6.28 8.92 -2.59
CA THR A 6 5.80 7.95 -3.58
C THR A 6 4.40 7.50 -3.22
N TYR A 7 3.51 7.47 -4.20
CA TYR A 7 2.11 7.06 -4.01
C TYR A 7 1.80 5.78 -4.79
N LEU A 8 1.10 4.86 -4.13
CA LEU A 8 0.57 3.63 -4.72
C LEU A 8 -0.95 3.61 -4.52
N ILE A 9 -1.69 3.15 -5.52
CA ILE A 9 -3.14 2.96 -5.44
C ILE A 9 -3.42 1.50 -5.76
N ALA A 10 -4.05 0.78 -4.84
CA ALA A 10 -4.50 -0.59 -5.06
C ALA A 10 -6.02 -0.66 -4.93
N THR A 11 -6.64 -1.39 -5.85
CA THR A 11 -8.09 -1.60 -5.87
C THR A 11 -8.37 -3.10 -5.95
N ASN A 12 -9.19 -3.60 -5.04
CA ASN A 12 -9.78 -4.92 -5.17
C ASN A 12 -11.14 -4.78 -5.88
N ALA A 13 -11.16 -4.97 -7.20
CA ALA A 13 -12.40 -4.94 -7.98
C ALA A 13 -13.22 -6.25 -7.89
N GLY A 14 -12.76 -7.23 -7.10
CA GLY A 14 -13.42 -8.51 -6.91
C GLY A 14 -14.48 -8.50 -5.81
N ALA A 15 -15.26 -9.59 -5.77
CA ALA A 15 -16.28 -9.85 -4.74
C ALA A 15 -15.72 -10.60 -3.51
N ALA A 16 -14.45 -10.96 -3.53
CA ALA A 16 -13.76 -11.67 -2.45
C ALA A 16 -12.60 -10.85 -1.90
N GLU A 17 -12.23 -11.08 -0.65
CA GLU A 17 -11.03 -10.49 -0.05
C GLU A 17 -9.77 -10.98 -0.79
N VAL A 18 -8.81 -10.07 -0.98
CA VAL A 18 -7.54 -10.37 -1.67
C VAL A 18 -6.38 -9.83 -0.86
N THR A 19 -5.40 -10.70 -0.59
CA THR A 19 -4.08 -10.28 -0.12
C THR A 19 -3.17 -10.09 -1.33
N ALA A 20 -2.63 -8.88 -1.50
CA ALA A 20 -1.76 -8.53 -2.62
C ALA A 20 -0.36 -8.14 -2.11
N THR A 21 0.66 -8.57 -2.85
CA THR A 21 2.05 -8.13 -2.63
C THR A 21 2.50 -7.27 -3.80
N LEU A 22 2.68 -5.98 -3.54
CA LEU A 22 2.92 -4.94 -4.53
C LEU A 22 4.37 -4.46 -4.46
N PRO A 23 5.06 -4.26 -5.60
CA PRO A 23 6.39 -3.68 -5.61
C PRO A 23 6.28 -2.21 -5.20
N LEU A 24 7.02 -1.81 -4.17
CA LEU A 24 7.11 -0.44 -3.70
C LEU A 24 8.56 -0.20 -3.26
N PRO A 25 9.44 0.22 -4.19
CA PRO A 25 10.83 0.51 -3.86
C PRO A 25 10.87 1.76 -2.97
N GLY A 26 11.58 1.69 -1.85
CA GLY A 26 11.57 2.77 -0.88
C GLY A 26 11.40 2.24 0.54
N GLU A 27 10.87 3.09 1.41
CA GLU A 27 11.23 3.14 2.83
C GLU A 27 10.70 1.98 3.67
N ARG A 28 10.95 2.05 4.98
CA ARG A 28 10.66 0.97 5.93
C ARG A 28 9.17 0.74 6.15
N THR A 29 8.35 1.77 5.91
CA THR A 29 6.92 1.78 6.23
C THR A 29 6.15 2.64 5.27
N VAL A 30 4.88 2.29 5.02
CA VAL A 30 3.97 3.06 4.19
C VAL A 30 2.69 3.37 4.97
N GLU A 31 2.15 4.57 4.77
CA GLU A 31 0.88 4.99 5.38
C GLU A 31 -0.30 4.72 4.44
N VAL A 32 -1.36 4.10 4.95
CA VAL A 32 -2.65 3.96 4.26
C VAL A 32 -3.52 5.16 4.60
N LEU A 33 -3.55 6.16 3.71
CA LEU A 33 -4.05 7.53 3.98
C LEU A 33 -5.50 7.61 4.48
N PHE A 34 -6.34 6.64 4.12
CA PHE A 34 -7.76 6.60 4.53
C PHE A 34 -8.07 5.46 5.51
N GLY A 35 -7.09 4.61 5.79
CA GLY A 35 -7.23 3.49 6.71
C GLY A 35 -6.70 3.79 8.10
N GLY A 36 -5.90 4.85 8.27
CA GLY A 36 -5.22 5.16 9.53
C GLY A 36 -4.26 4.06 9.98
N ARG A 37 -3.78 3.24 9.04
CA ARG A 37 -2.89 2.10 9.26
C ARG A 37 -1.53 2.39 8.64
N THR A 38 -0.48 1.92 9.27
CA THR A 38 0.88 1.91 8.71
C THR A 38 1.29 0.47 8.49
N LEU A 39 1.85 0.17 7.32
CA LEU A 39 2.30 -1.17 6.95
C LEU A 39 3.80 -1.18 6.73
N PRO A 40 4.52 -2.24 7.15
CA PRO A 40 5.93 -2.38 6.85
C PRO A 40 6.13 -2.71 5.38
N ILE A 41 7.21 -2.20 4.80
CA ILE A 41 7.73 -2.65 3.52
C ILE A 41 8.86 -3.64 3.83
N SER A 42 8.77 -4.83 3.24
CA SER A 42 9.79 -5.87 3.37
C SER A 42 10.41 -6.12 2.00
N GLU A 43 11.73 -5.98 1.88
CA GLU A 43 12.47 -6.25 0.64
C GLU A 43 11.94 -5.45 -0.57
N GLY A 44 11.51 -4.20 -0.36
CA GLY A 44 10.93 -3.35 -1.43
C GLY A 44 9.53 -3.79 -1.87
N ARG A 45 8.83 -4.55 -1.03
CA ARG A 45 7.47 -5.04 -1.29
C ARG A 45 6.55 -4.67 -0.13
N LEU A 46 5.37 -4.22 -0.50
CA LEU A 46 4.25 -4.00 0.41
C LEU A 46 3.29 -5.18 0.30
N THR A 47 2.89 -5.75 1.43
CA THR A 47 1.78 -6.71 1.48
C THR A 47 0.61 -6.09 2.25
N ASP A 48 -0.57 -6.08 1.63
CA ASP A 48 -1.82 -5.63 2.27
C ASP A 48 -2.99 -6.51 1.84
N THR A 49 -4.02 -6.53 2.68
CA THR A 49 -5.27 -7.24 2.45
C THR A 49 -6.38 -6.22 2.17
N LEU A 50 -7.00 -6.38 1.01
CA LEU A 50 -8.08 -5.52 0.53
C LEU A 50 -9.40 -6.28 0.58
N ALA A 51 -10.37 -5.73 1.31
CA ALA A 51 -11.74 -6.21 1.30
C ALA A 51 -12.35 -6.12 -0.12
N PRO A 52 -13.45 -6.85 -0.41
CA PRO A 52 -14.18 -6.70 -1.67
C PRO A 52 -14.50 -5.23 -1.97
N LEU A 53 -14.26 -4.79 -3.20
CA LEU A 53 -14.50 -3.42 -3.68
C LEU A 53 -13.70 -2.32 -2.95
N ALA A 54 -12.70 -2.67 -2.15
CA ALA A 54 -11.88 -1.71 -1.43
C ALA A 54 -10.86 -1.00 -2.33
N VAL A 55 -10.60 0.27 -2.01
CA VAL A 55 -9.52 1.09 -2.59
C VAL A 55 -8.62 1.56 -1.46
N HIS A 56 -7.33 1.25 -1.56
CA HIS A 56 -6.32 1.75 -0.64
C HIS A 56 -5.34 2.67 -1.38
N VAL A 57 -5.05 3.81 -0.77
CA VAL A 57 -4.03 4.75 -1.23
C VAL A 57 -2.91 4.76 -0.21
N TYR A 58 -1.71 4.46 -0.69
CA TYR A 58 -0.51 4.36 0.13
C TYR A 58 0.43 5.53 -0.16
N ARG A 59 1.05 6.07 0.88
CA ARG A 59 2.09 7.10 0.81
C ARG A 59 3.38 6.61 1.46
N ALA A 60 4.46 6.58 0.68
CA ALA A 60 5.82 6.23 1.10
C ALA A 60 6.65 7.52 1.26
N ARG A 61 7.39 7.62 2.38
CA ARG A 61 8.28 8.71 2.81
C ARG A 61 9.50 8.24 3.61
#